data_AF-Q5BZ45-F1
#
_entry.id   AF-Q5BZ45-F1
#
_cell.length_a   1.000
_cell.length_b   1.000
_cell.length_c   1.000
_cell.angle_alpha   90.00
_cell.angle_beta   90.00
_cell.angle_gamma   90.00
#
_symmetry.space_group_name_H-M   'P 1'
#
loop_
_entity.id
_entity.type
_entity.pdbx_description
1 polymer ?
#
loop_
_entity_poly.entity_id
_entity_poly.type
_entity_poly.pdbx_seq_one_letter_code
_entity_poly.pdbx_strand_id
1 'polypeptide(L)'
;TCKGNCHHSPSEYFDKKSYSMHGRVKVIQTAEQERARKLKKDQISKKFFEECEKLWVCREKENFDEMQLEKIDSLIETSPDTATLWNYRREILLHLFKKYSEDQEKVSKLLESELGLTTRCLYNSPKSYTVWYHRSWIMSNHISPNWESEVKLCNQALVKDERNFHCWDYRRFVVSKGGIPSELELKFTDAAIEKNMSNYSAWHYRGEL
;
A
#
# COMPACT_ATOMS: atom_id res chain seq x y z
N THR A 1 16.00 -51.59 -5.70
CA THR A 1 14.91 -50.85 -5.03
C THR A 1 15.37 -49.42 -4.79
N CYS A 2 14.86 -48.50 -5.62
CA CYS A 2 15.07 -47.06 -5.50
C CYS A 2 14.37 -46.51 -4.25
N LYS A 3 14.94 -45.47 -3.63
CA LYS A 3 14.27 -44.21 -3.25
C LYS A 3 15.26 -43.34 -2.45
N GLY A 4 15.94 -42.43 -3.15
CA GLY A 4 16.58 -41.26 -2.54
C GLY A 4 15.57 -40.13 -2.51
N ASN A 5 15.29 -39.59 -1.32
CA ASN A 5 14.35 -38.51 -1.09
C ASN A 5 14.93 -37.17 -1.58
N CYS A 6 14.26 -36.56 -2.56
CA CYS A 6 14.47 -35.17 -2.94
C CYS A 6 13.72 -34.25 -1.95
N HIS A 7 14.44 -33.58 -1.06
CA HIS A 7 13.93 -32.40 -0.37
C HIS A 7 13.92 -31.22 -1.35
N HIS A 8 12.74 -30.87 -1.85
CA HIS A 8 12.53 -29.61 -2.56
C HIS A 8 12.24 -28.52 -1.55
N SER A 9 13.20 -27.61 -1.37
CA SER A 9 13.06 -26.35 -0.65
C SER A 9 12.48 -25.30 -1.62
N PRO A 10 11.32 -24.69 -1.38
CA PRO A 10 10.81 -23.62 -2.24
C PRO A 10 11.31 -22.27 -1.72
N SER A 11 12.57 -21.93 -2.01
CA SER A 11 13.21 -20.66 -1.64
C SER A 11 13.68 -19.84 -2.86
N GLU A 12 13.19 -20.14 -4.05
CA GLU A 12 13.50 -19.36 -5.24
C GLU A 12 12.18 -18.98 -5.89
N TYR A 13 11.82 -17.71 -5.82
CA TYR A 13 11.15 -16.91 -6.86
C TYR A 13 10.65 -15.63 -6.17
N PHE A 14 10.88 -14.51 -6.85
CA PHE A 14 10.56 -13.11 -6.49
C PHE A 14 11.68 -12.30 -5.83
N ASP A 15 12.76 -12.08 -6.58
CA ASP A 15 13.56 -10.87 -6.48
C ASP A 15 12.73 -9.67 -6.99
N LYS A 16 11.79 -9.18 -6.15
CA LYS A 16 11.03 -7.95 -6.40
C LYS A 16 11.94 -6.76 -6.06
N LYS A 17 12.67 -6.25 -7.05
CA LYS A 17 13.30 -4.92 -6.95
C LYS A 17 12.22 -3.89 -6.64
N SER A 18 12.30 -3.31 -5.44
CA SER A 18 11.54 -2.11 -5.05
C SER A 18 11.63 -1.09 -6.19
N TYR A 19 10.49 -0.65 -6.70
CA TYR A 19 10.41 0.44 -7.68
C TYR A 19 10.65 1.77 -6.97
N SER A 20 11.83 1.94 -6.36
CA SER A 20 12.28 3.27 -5.96
C SER A 20 12.56 4.07 -7.24
N MET A 21 11.83 5.18 -7.41
CA MET A 21 12.04 6.17 -8.46
C MET A 21 13.32 7.00 -8.23
N HIS A 22 13.89 6.93 -7.02
CA HIS A 22 15.04 7.73 -6.60
C HIS A 22 16.22 6.84 -6.17
N GLY A 23 17.46 7.30 -6.42
CA GLY A 23 18.68 6.60 -5.97
C GLY A 23 19.05 5.36 -6.79
N ARG A 24 18.58 5.22 -8.04
CA ARG A 24 18.98 4.10 -8.90
C ARG A 24 20.46 4.17 -9.27
N VAL A 25 21.23 3.19 -8.81
CA VAL A 25 22.63 3.00 -9.20
C VAL A 25 22.70 2.80 -10.72
N LYS A 26 23.53 3.60 -11.40
CA LYS A 26 23.74 3.49 -12.84
C LYS A 26 24.61 2.26 -13.10
N VAL A 27 23.99 1.18 -13.56
CA VAL A 27 24.69 -0.02 -14.01
C VAL A 27 24.99 0.15 -15.49
N ILE A 28 26.26 0.01 -15.90
CA ILE A 28 26.64 -0.04 -17.31
C ILE A 28 26.27 -1.42 -17.84
N GLN A 29 25.30 -1.47 -18.75
CA GLN A 29 24.78 -2.70 -19.34
C GLN A 29 25.26 -2.82 -20.79
N THR A 30 25.38 -4.04 -21.31
CA THR A 30 25.63 -4.21 -22.75
C THR A 30 24.42 -3.77 -23.56
N ALA A 31 24.64 -3.38 -24.83
CA ALA A 31 23.55 -2.98 -25.73
C ALA A 31 22.47 -4.08 -25.87
N GLU A 32 22.87 -5.35 -25.82
CA GLU A 32 21.95 -6.49 -25.84
C GLU A 32 21.10 -6.59 -24.56
N GLN A 33 21.72 -6.44 -23.39
CA GLN A 33 21.01 -6.43 -22.10
C GLN A 33 20.02 -5.28 -22.00
N GLU A 34 20.40 -4.09 -22.50
CA GLU A 34 19.51 -2.92 -22.54
C GLU A 34 18.32 -3.14 -23.48
N ARG A 35 18.55 -3.70 -24.67
CA ARG A 35 17.47 -4.08 -25.62
C ARG A 35 16.51 -5.10 -25.00
N ALA A 36 17.04 -6.17 -24.38
CA ALA A 36 16.22 -7.19 -23.74
C ALA A 36 15.38 -6.62 -22.57
N ARG A 37 15.98 -5.74 -21.75
CA ARG A 37 15.28 -5.06 -20.66
C ARG A 37 14.18 -4.13 -21.16
N LYS A 38 14.45 -3.37 -22.22
CA LYS A 38 13.47 -2.48 -22.86
C LYS A 38 12.29 -3.29 -23.40
N LEU A 39 12.56 -4.36 -24.15
CA LEU A 39 11.51 -5.25 -24.67
C LEU A 39 10.65 -5.84 -23.55
N LYS A 40 11.26 -6.32 -22.47
CA LYS A 40 10.53 -6.85 -21.30
C LYS A 40 9.66 -5.77 -20.64
N LYS A 41 10.18 -4.54 -20.49
CA LYS A 41 9.43 -3.42 -19.93
C LYS A 41 8.24 -3.05 -20.82
N ASP A 42 8.44 -3.00 -22.13
CA ASP A 42 7.40 -2.65 -23.10
C ASP A 42 6.29 -3.72 -23.12
N GLN A 43 6.66 -5.01 -23.03
CA GLN A 43 5.69 -6.10 -22.89
C GLN A 43 4.86 -6.01 -21.60
N ILE A 44 5.51 -5.73 -20.46
CA ILE A 44 4.81 -5.54 -19.18
C ILE A 44 3.87 -4.35 -19.26
N SER A 45 4.34 -3.24 -19.83
CA SER A 45 3.54 -2.02 -20.00
C SER A 45 2.34 -2.27 -20.90
N LYS A 46 2.53 -2.95 -22.04
CA LYS A 46 1.45 -3.29 -22.96
C LYS A 46 0.38 -4.15 -22.27
N LYS A 47 0.80 -5.21 -21.58
CA LYS A 47 -0.13 -6.07 -20.84
C LYS A 47 -0.88 -5.29 -19.75
N PHE A 48 -0.21 -4.41 -19.03
CA PHE A 48 -0.84 -3.57 -18.02
C PHE A 48 -1.94 -2.68 -18.61
N PHE A 49 -1.66 -2.03 -19.76
CA PHE A 49 -2.65 -1.20 -20.44
C PHE A 49 -3.83 -2.02 -20.95
N GLU A 50 -3.60 -3.18 -21.56
CA GLU A 50 -4.68 -4.07 -22.03
C GLU A 50 -5.61 -4.52 -20.89
N GLU A 51 -5.08 -4.83 -19.71
CA GLU A 51 -5.90 -5.17 -18.54
C GLU A 51 -6.66 -3.95 -17.98
N CYS A 52 -6.05 -2.76 -17.99
CA CYS A 52 -6.74 -1.53 -17.62
C CYS A 52 -7.91 -1.22 -18.58
N GLU A 53 -7.71 -1.36 -19.89
CA GLU A 53 -8.77 -1.12 -20.88
C GLU A 53 -9.98 -2.03 -20.65
N LYS A 54 -9.76 -3.32 -20.34
CA LYS A 54 -10.85 -4.25 -19.98
C LYS A 54 -11.62 -3.77 -18.75
N LEU A 55 -10.91 -3.29 -17.74
CA LEU A 55 -11.54 -2.75 -16.53
C LEU A 55 -12.33 -1.47 -16.81
N TRP A 56 -11.90 -0.64 -17.77
CA TRP A 56 -12.60 0.62 -18.08
C TRP A 56 -13.92 0.34 -18.77
N VAL A 57 -13.96 -0.64 -19.67
CA VAL A 57 -15.22 -1.12 -20.26
C VAL A 57 -16.16 -1.68 -19.18
N CYS A 58 -15.62 -2.37 -18.17
CA CYS A 58 -16.43 -2.81 -17.03
C CYS A 58 -16.96 -1.63 -16.20
N ARG A 59 -16.14 -0.60 -15.97
CA ARG A 59 -16.51 0.61 -15.24
C ARG A 59 -17.61 1.40 -15.95
N GLU A 60 -17.51 1.56 -17.27
CA GLU A 60 -18.53 2.22 -18.11
C GLU A 60 -19.87 1.50 -18.09
N LYS A 61 -19.86 0.18 -17.91
CA LYS A 61 -21.06 -0.66 -17.76
C LYS A 61 -21.56 -0.75 -16.32
N GLU A 62 -21.01 0.07 -15.42
CA GLU A 62 -21.32 0.07 -13.98
C GLU A 62 -21.17 -1.31 -13.32
N ASN A 63 -20.20 -2.11 -13.80
CA ASN A 63 -19.96 -3.42 -13.21
C ASN A 63 -19.18 -3.31 -11.90
N PHE A 64 -19.92 -3.20 -10.80
CA PHE A 64 -19.40 -3.01 -9.45
C PHE A 64 -19.51 -4.29 -8.59
N ASP A 65 -18.74 -5.31 -8.96
CA ASP A 65 -18.69 -6.60 -8.26
C ASP A 65 -17.33 -6.88 -7.59
N GLU A 66 -17.31 -7.88 -6.69
CA GLU A 66 -16.09 -8.32 -6.00
C GLU A 66 -15.03 -8.87 -6.99
N MET A 67 -15.45 -9.41 -8.14
CA MET A 67 -14.54 -9.91 -9.18
C MET A 67 -13.69 -8.77 -9.77
N GLN A 68 -14.24 -7.57 -9.94
CA GLN A 68 -13.45 -6.44 -10.42
C GLN A 68 -12.42 -6.00 -9.38
N LEU A 69 -12.72 -6.11 -8.08
CA LEU A 69 -11.73 -5.83 -7.03
C LEU A 69 -10.51 -6.75 -7.16
N GLU A 70 -10.72 -8.06 -7.30
CA GLU A 70 -9.64 -9.05 -7.45
C GLU A 70 -8.77 -8.78 -8.68
N LYS A 71 -9.38 -8.41 -9.81
CA LYS A 71 -8.63 -8.06 -11.03
C LYS A 71 -7.75 -6.82 -10.80
N ILE A 72 -8.31 -5.80 -10.12
CA ILE A 72 -7.60 -4.56 -9.82
C ILE A 72 -6.43 -4.80 -8.84
N ASP A 73 -6.56 -5.72 -7.87
CA ASP A 73 -5.50 -6.03 -6.88
C ASP A 73 -4.16 -6.28 -7.58
N SER A 74 -4.16 -7.15 -8.59
CA SER A 74 -2.95 -7.56 -9.30
C SER A 74 -2.23 -6.39 -9.99
N LEU A 75 -3.00 -5.42 -10.52
CA LEU A 75 -2.51 -4.23 -11.20
C LEU A 75 -1.97 -3.20 -10.21
N ILE A 76 -2.66 -3.03 -9.10
CA ILE A 76 -2.27 -2.09 -8.04
C ILE A 76 -1.02 -2.57 -7.29
N GLU A 77 -0.88 -3.87 -7.04
CA GLU A 77 0.33 -4.40 -6.40
C GLU A 77 1.59 -4.22 -7.26
N THR A 78 1.42 -4.12 -8.58
CA THR A 78 2.52 -3.86 -9.53
C THR A 78 2.72 -2.36 -9.81
N SER A 79 1.65 -1.56 -9.77
CA SER A 79 1.68 -0.12 -10.02
C SER A 79 0.76 0.65 -9.05
N PRO A 80 1.16 0.77 -7.76
CA PRO A 80 0.31 1.34 -6.72
C PRO A 80 0.03 2.83 -6.89
N ASP A 81 0.84 3.54 -7.69
CA ASP A 81 0.64 4.98 -7.98
C ASP A 81 -0.40 5.25 -9.07
N THR A 82 -1.04 4.20 -9.61
CA THR A 82 -2.12 4.34 -10.60
C THR A 82 -3.42 4.80 -9.93
N ALA A 83 -3.55 6.11 -9.70
CA ALA A 83 -4.67 6.70 -8.95
C ALA A 83 -6.06 6.30 -9.49
N THR A 84 -6.21 6.15 -10.80
CA THR A 84 -7.47 5.79 -11.45
C THR A 84 -7.98 4.39 -11.05
N LEU A 85 -7.09 3.42 -10.84
CA LEU A 85 -7.45 2.09 -10.35
C LEU A 85 -8.01 2.17 -8.91
N TRP A 86 -7.40 2.98 -8.05
CA TRP A 86 -7.90 3.21 -6.70
C TRP A 86 -9.26 3.93 -6.70
N ASN A 87 -9.45 4.89 -7.61
CA ASN A 87 -10.75 5.56 -7.77
C ASN A 87 -11.84 4.56 -8.12
N TYR A 88 -11.57 3.70 -9.11
CA TYR A 88 -12.52 2.67 -9.53
C TYR A 88 -12.79 1.65 -8.40
N ARG A 89 -11.76 1.22 -7.64
CA ARG A 89 -11.98 0.41 -6.42
C ARG A 89 -12.94 1.07 -5.45
N ARG A 90 -12.78 2.37 -5.16
CA ARG A 90 -13.67 3.06 -4.22
C ARG A 90 -15.10 3.14 -4.74
N GLU A 91 -15.31 3.32 -6.04
CA GLU A 91 -16.64 3.25 -6.65
C GLU A 91 -17.28 1.88 -6.43
N ILE A 92 -16.53 0.80 -6.69
CA ILE A 92 -16.99 -0.57 -6.45
C ILE A 92 -17.32 -0.77 -4.97
N LEU A 93 -16.41 -0.40 -4.05
CA LEU A 93 -16.62 -0.55 -2.61
C LEU A 93 -17.84 0.23 -2.12
N LEU A 94 -18.02 1.47 -2.56
CA LEU A 94 -19.20 2.27 -2.21
C LEU A 94 -20.50 1.63 -2.71
N HIS A 95 -20.49 1.01 -3.90
CA HIS A 95 -21.63 0.22 -4.38
C HIS A 95 -21.87 -1.00 -3.49
N LEU A 96 -20.82 -1.75 -3.15
CA LEU A 96 -20.93 -2.93 -2.29
C LEU A 96 -21.38 -2.58 -0.87
N PHE A 97 -20.98 -1.43 -0.31
CA PHE A 97 -21.46 -0.96 1.00
C PHE A 97 -22.97 -0.70 0.99
N LYS A 98 -23.49 -0.13 -0.10
CA LYS A 98 -24.94 0.06 -0.27
C LYS A 98 -25.65 -1.29 -0.41
N LYS A 99 -25.09 -2.19 -1.25
CA LYS A 99 -25.63 -3.53 -1.50
C LYS A 99 -25.69 -4.38 -0.23
N TYR A 100 -24.68 -4.29 0.62
CA TYR A 100 -24.57 -5.03 1.88
C TYR A 100 -24.87 -4.16 3.10
N SER A 101 -25.72 -3.15 2.95
CA SER A 101 -26.02 -2.18 4.02
C SER A 101 -26.61 -2.82 5.28
N GLU A 102 -27.31 -3.95 5.15
CA GLU A 102 -27.85 -4.72 6.28
C GLU A 102 -26.84 -5.75 6.85
N ASP A 103 -25.75 -6.05 6.12
CA ASP A 103 -24.72 -7.01 6.52
C ASP A 103 -23.41 -6.29 6.89
N GLN A 104 -23.42 -5.74 8.11
CA GLN A 104 -22.29 -4.98 8.65
C GLN A 104 -21.01 -5.84 8.77
N GLU A 105 -21.15 -7.15 8.97
CA GLU A 105 -20.01 -8.07 9.04
C GLU A 105 -19.34 -8.22 7.66
N LYS A 106 -20.13 -8.36 6.59
CA LYS A 106 -19.61 -8.40 5.22
C LYS A 106 -18.92 -7.09 4.84
N VAL A 107 -19.50 -5.94 5.19
CA VAL A 107 -18.88 -4.63 4.95
C VAL A 107 -17.55 -4.49 5.70
N SER A 108 -17.50 -4.89 6.98
CA SER A 108 -16.26 -4.86 7.77
C SER A 108 -15.20 -5.78 7.16
N LYS A 109 -15.55 -7.01 6.74
CA LYS A 109 -14.60 -7.93 6.07
C LYS A 109 -14.04 -7.36 4.76
N LEU A 110 -14.85 -6.66 3.98
CA LEU A 110 -14.37 -5.98 2.76
C LEU A 110 -13.32 -4.92 3.12
N LEU A 111 -13.61 -4.06 4.10
CA LEU A 111 -12.67 -3.02 4.53
C LEU A 111 -11.37 -3.59 5.14
N GLU A 112 -11.46 -4.67 5.93
CA GLU A 112 -10.28 -5.36 6.48
C GLU A 112 -9.41 -5.98 5.36
N SER A 113 -10.04 -6.54 4.33
CA SER A 113 -9.32 -7.00 3.13
C SER A 113 -8.59 -5.85 2.42
N GLU A 114 -9.24 -4.68 2.30
CA GLU A 114 -8.61 -3.47 1.76
C GLU A 114 -7.41 -2.98 2.60
N LEU A 115 -7.51 -3.05 3.93
CA LEU A 115 -6.38 -2.75 4.82
C LEU A 115 -5.22 -3.73 4.55
N GLY A 116 -5.52 -5.01 4.36
CA GLY A 116 -4.53 -6.02 3.96
C GLY A 116 -3.85 -5.69 2.63
N LEU A 117 -4.60 -5.29 1.60
CA LEU A 117 -4.06 -4.88 0.31
C LEU A 117 -3.13 -3.67 0.45
N THR A 118 -3.60 -2.61 1.12
CA THR A 118 -2.80 -1.38 1.29
C THR A 118 -1.52 -1.66 2.08
N THR A 119 -1.54 -2.55 3.09
CA THR A 119 -0.32 -2.98 3.78
C THR A 119 0.69 -3.63 2.82
N ARG A 120 0.25 -4.53 1.93
CA ARG A 120 1.14 -5.14 0.91
C ARG A 120 1.69 -4.11 -0.07
N CYS A 121 0.86 -3.16 -0.51
CA CYS A 121 1.30 -2.07 -1.37
C CYS A 121 2.34 -1.16 -0.69
N LEU A 122 2.11 -0.77 0.57
CA LEU A 122 3.03 0.06 1.35
C LEU A 122 4.35 -0.64 1.65
N TYR A 123 4.36 -1.97 1.77
CA TYR A 123 5.61 -2.71 1.93
C TYR A 123 6.54 -2.53 0.72
N ASN A 124 5.98 -2.54 -0.50
CA ASN A 124 6.76 -2.40 -1.74
C ASN A 124 7.00 -0.93 -2.13
N SER A 125 6.01 -0.07 -1.87
CA SER A 125 5.98 1.34 -2.24
C SER A 125 5.58 2.23 -1.06
N PRO A 126 6.45 2.36 -0.03
CA PRO A 126 6.12 3.05 1.23
C PRO A 126 5.91 4.55 1.10
N LYS A 127 6.25 5.13 -0.06
CA LYS A 127 6.09 6.57 -0.39
C LYS A 127 4.98 6.82 -1.41
N SER A 128 4.10 5.84 -1.61
CA SER A 128 2.98 5.99 -2.54
C SER A 128 1.87 6.82 -1.91
N TYR A 129 1.66 8.03 -2.44
CA TYR A 129 0.61 8.93 -1.96
C TYR A 129 -0.79 8.31 -2.08
N THR A 130 -1.07 7.67 -3.21
CA THR A 130 -2.37 7.06 -3.52
C THR A 130 -2.73 5.95 -2.54
N VAL A 131 -1.76 5.15 -2.10
CA VAL A 131 -1.98 4.07 -1.14
C VAL A 131 -2.29 4.62 0.25
N TRP A 132 -1.51 5.60 0.74
CA TRP A 132 -1.78 6.25 2.02
C TRP A 132 -3.13 6.97 2.04
N TYR A 133 -3.47 7.62 0.93
CA TYR A 133 -4.78 8.26 0.76
C TYR A 133 -5.92 7.24 0.80
N HIS A 134 -5.81 6.13 0.05
CA HIS A 134 -6.82 5.07 0.07
C HIS A 134 -6.95 4.43 1.46
N ARG A 135 -5.83 4.22 2.16
CA ARG A 135 -5.84 3.71 3.55
C ARG A 135 -6.57 4.65 4.51
N SER A 136 -6.34 5.95 4.41
CA SER A 136 -7.06 6.98 5.19
C SER A 136 -8.56 6.97 4.89
N TRP A 137 -8.93 6.77 3.61
CA TRP A 137 -10.31 6.63 3.19
C TRP A 137 -10.97 5.38 3.79
N ILE A 138 -10.29 4.22 3.78
CA ILE A 138 -10.80 2.98 4.40
C ILE A 138 -11.08 3.22 5.88
N MET A 139 -10.11 3.77 6.62
CA MET A 139 -10.25 4.04 8.06
C MET A 139 -11.40 5.01 8.37
N SER A 140 -11.64 5.99 7.49
CA SER A 140 -12.74 6.96 7.66
C SER A 140 -14.12 6.36 7.38
N ASN A 141 -14.19 5.25 6.65
CA ASN A 141 -15.45 4.56 6.33
C ASN A 141 -15.64 3.28 7.18
N HIS A 142 -14.69 2.95 8.05
CA HIS A 142 -14.78 1.79 8.91
C HIS A 142 -15.74 2.03 10.07
N ILE A 143 -16.60 1.05 10.37
CA ILE A 143 -17.61 1.15 11.43
C ILE A 143 -16.97 1.08 12.82
N SER A 144 -15.98 0.20 12.98
CA SER A 144 -15.21 0.03 14.22
C SER A 144 -13.69 0.04 13.95
N PRO A 145 -13.12 1.17 13.52
CA PRO A 145 -11.72 1.27 13.12
C PRO A 145 -10.77 0.93 14.28
N ASN A 146 -9.78 0.07 14.02
CA ASN A 146 -8.73 -0.24 14.99
C ASN A 146 -7.59 0.79 14.88
N TRP A 147 -7.73 1.93 15.56
CA TRP A 147 -6.71 2.99 15.54
C TRP A 147 -5.38 2.56 16.14
N GLU A 148 -5.39 1.66 17.12
CA GLU A 148 -4.16 1.16 17.75
C GLU A 148 -3.31 0.34 16.77
N SER A 149 -3.93 -0.47 15.92
CA SER A 149 -3.18 -1.19 14.87
C SER A 149 -2.56 -0.24 13.85
N GLU A 150 -3.22 0.89 13.55
CA GLU A 150 -2.69 1.89 12.64
C GLU A 150 -1.50 2.66 13.25
N VAL A 151 -1.55 2.99 14.55
CA VAL A 151 -0.39 3.53 15.27
C VAL A 151 0.78 2.56 15.20
N LYS A 152 0.54 1.25 15.39
CA LYS A 152 1.58 0.21 15.28
C LYS A 152 2.16 0.14 13.87
N LEU A 153 1.33 0.24 12.82
CA LEU A 153 1.79 0.30 11.44
C LEU A 153 2.68 1.53 11.19
N CYS A 154 2.28 2.71 11.68
CA CYS A 154 3.10 3.92 11.59
C CYS A 154 4.45 3.72 12.28
N ASN A 155 4.47 3.14 13.48
CA ASN A 155 5.71 2.85 14.20
C ASN A 155 6.64 1.96 13.37
N GLN A 156 6.11 0.88 12.79
CA GLN A 156 6.90 -0.02 11.94
C GLN A 156 7.44 0.66 10.69
N ALA A 157 6.63 1.49 10.04
CA ALA A 157 7.04 2.23 8.84
C ALA A 157 8.10 3.30 9.15
N LEU A 158 7.98 4.02 10.27
CA LEU A 158 8.95 5.04 10.70
C LEU A 158 10.24 4.44 11.25
N VAL A 159 10.22 3.22 11.77
CA VAL A 159 11.46 2.47 12.08
C VAL A 159 12.26 2.18 10.81
N LYS A 160 11.58 1.92 9.67
CA LYS A 160 12.24 1.64 8.39
C LYS A 160 12.70 2.90 7.67
N ASP A 161 11.90 3.96 7.69
CA ASP A 161 12.25 5.28 7.14
C ASP A 161 11.67 6.37 8.04
N GLU A 162 12.48 6.86 8.96
CA GLU A 162 12.09 7.87 9.96
C GLU A 162 11.77 9.24 9.34
N ARG A 163 12.12 9.44 8.06
CA ARG A 163 11.85 10.65 7.28
C ARG A 163 10.70 10.46 6.28
N ASN A 164 9.96 9.36 6.36
CA ASN A 164 8.79 9.14 5.52
C ASN A 164 7.66 10.08 5.92
N PHE A 165 7.60 11.25 5.28
CA PHE A 165 6.58 12.26 5.58
C PHE A 165 5.16 11.75 5.34
N HIS A 166 4.92 10.87 4.35
CA HIS A 166 3.60 10.29 4.15
C HIS A 166 3.12 9.48 5.36
N CYS A 167 4.04 8.76 6.01
CA CYS A 167 3.73 8.02 7.23
C CYS A 167 3.48 8.97 8.41
N TRP A 168 4.24 10.07 8.51
CA TRP A 168 4.00 11.11 9.53
C TRP A 168 2.63 11.78 9.34
N ASP A 169 2.28 12.15 8.11
CA ASP A 169 0.96 12.71 7.76
C ASP A 169 -0.16 11.73 8.14
N TYR A 170 0.00 10.44 7.78
CA TYR A 170 -0.95 9.40 8.14
C TYR A 170 -1.04 9.20 9.65
N ARG A 171 0.08 9.25 10.38
CA ARG A 171 0.10 9.16 11.85
C ARG A 171 -0.71 10.30 12.47
N ARG A 172 -0.55 11.54 11.99
CA ARG A 172 -1.36 12.68 12.45
C ARG A 172 -2.85 12.46 12.24
N PHE A 173 -3.22 11.94 11.07
CA PHE A 173 -4.59 11.54 10.78
C PHE A 173 -5.11 10.47 11.77
N VAL A 174 -4.35 9.40 12.01
CA VAL A 174 -4.70 8.31 12.93
C VAL A 174 -4.84 8.80 14.37
N VAL A 175 -3.89 9.61 14.85
CA VAL A 175 -3.89 10.16 16.22
C VAL A 175 -5.09 11.06 16.43
N SER A 176 -5.35 11.96 15.48
CA SER A 176 -6.48 12.88 15.53
C SER A 176 -7.83 12.15 15.50
N LYS A 177 -8.01 11.20 14.56
CA LYS A 177 -9.28 10.46 14.40
C LYS A 177 -9.50 9.42 15.48
N GLY A 178 -8.43 8.81 15.97
CA GLY A 178 -8.47 7.80 17.02
C GLY A 178 -8.54 8.37 18.44
N GLY A 179 -8.42 9.70 18.60
CA GLY A 179 -8.39 10.32 19.93
C GLY A 179 -7.21 9.83 20.78
N ILE A 180 -6.06 9.58 20.15
CA ILE A 180 -4.87 9.09 20.84
C ILE A 180 -4.32 10.24 21.72
N PRO A 181 -4.11 10.02 23.03
CA PRO A 181 -3.62 11.06 23.93
C PRO A 181 -2.26 11.64 23.49
N SER A 182 -2.11 12.96 23.57
CA SER A 182 -0.89 13.66 23.17
C SER A 182 0.31 13.23 24.00
N GLU A 183 0.11 12.77 25.25
CA GLU A 183 1.19 12.26 26.10
C GLU A 183 1.86 11.00 25.52
N LEU A 184 1.10 10.15 24.81
CA LEU A 184 1.66 8.99 24.13
C LEU A 184 2.50 9.41 22.91
N GLU A 185 2.06 10.45 22.20
CA GLU A 185 2.78 10.99 21.05
C GLU A 185 4.05 11.75 21.47
N LEU A 186 4.01 12.47 22.59
CA LEU A 186 5.19 13.07 23.20
C LEU A 186 6.23 11.99 23.54
N LYS A 187 5.83 10.92 24.23
CA LYS A 187 6.73 9.78 24.52
C LYS A 187 7.29 9.13 23.26
N PHE A 188 6.47 9.00 22.21
CA PHE A 188 6.92 8.48 20.94
C PHE A 188 7.99 9.37 20.29
N THR A 189 7.77 10.70 20.26
CA THR A 189 8.74 11.65 19.72
C THR A 189 10.02 11.73 20.58
N ASP A 190 9.91 11.67 21.90
CA ASP A 190 11.06 11.57 22.82
C ASP A 190 11.95 10.38 22.43
N ALA A 191 11.37 9.17 22.33
CA ALA A 191 12.12 7.98 21.96
C ALA A 191 12.73 8.06 20.55
N ALA A 192 12.02 8.67 19.59
CA ALA A 192 12.53 8.86 18.24
C ALA A 192 13.72 9.84 18.20
N ILE A 193 13.65 10.91 18.97
CA ILE A 193 14.70 11.94 19.10
C ILE A 193 15.91 11.38 19.86
N GLU A 194 15.71 10.66 20.97
CA GLU A 194 16.80 10.01 21.72
C GLU A 194 17.57 9.03 20.84
N LYS A 195 16.86 8.27 19.98
CA LYS A 195 17.47 7.36 19.02
C LYS A 195 18.23 8.09 17.92
N ASN A 196 17.71 9.22 17.43
CA ASN A 196 18.37 10.06 16.44
C ASN A 196 18.03 11.54 16.66
N MET A 197 18.94 12.26 17.33
CA MET A 197 18.76 13.67 17.69
C MET A 197 18.59 14.59 16.47
N SER A 198 19.04 14.17 15.28
CA SER A 198 18.91 14.90 14.03
C SER A 198 17.61 14.59 13.26
N ASN A 199 16.69 13.82 13.85
CA ASN A 199 15.42 13.49 13.22
C ASN A 199 14.48 14.72 13.19
N TYR A 200 14.61 15.52 12.13
CA TYR A 200 13.82 16.72 11.92
C TYR A 200 12.31 16.44 11.94
N SER A 201 11.86 15.31 11.38
CA SER A 201 10.43 14.98 11.32
C SER A 201 9.83 14.81 12.71
N ALA A 202 10.55 14.17 13.63
CA ALA A 202 10.12 13.99 15.01
C ALA A 202 10.09 15.32 15.77
N TRP A 203 11.12 16.16 15.61
CA TRP A 203 11.13 17.52 16.19
C TRP A 203 10.00 18.40 15.67
N HIS A 204 9.80 18.39 14.35
CA HIS A 204 8.74 19.16 13.72
C HIS A 204 7.37 18.72 14.21
N TYR A 205 7.11 17.41 14.23
CA TYR A 205 5.85 16.87 14.73
C TYR A 205 5.62 17.24 16.20
N ARG A 206 6.65 17.17 17.04
CA ARG A 206 6.55 17.59 18.45
C ARG A 206 6.14 19.06 18.60
N GLY A 207 6.59 19.94 17.71
CA GLY A 207 6.19 21.35 17.71
C GLY A 207 4.74 21.61 17.31
N GLU A 208 4.06 20.60 16.75
CA GLU A 208 2.66 20.66 16.30
C GLU A 208 1.68 19.90 17.22
N LEU A 209 2.19 19.15 18.21
CA LEU A 209 1.39 18.45 19.23
C LEU A 209 0.81 19.43 20.26
#